data_AF-A0A395USJ0-F1
#
_entry.id   AF-A0A395USJ0-F1
#
_cell.length_a   1.000
_cell.length_b   1.000
_cell.length_c   1.000
_cell.angle_alpha   90.00
_cell.angle_beta   90.00
_cell.angle_gamma   90.00
#
_symmetry.space_group_name_H-M   'P 1'
#
loop_
_entity.id
_entity.type
_entity.pdbx_description
1 polymer ?
#
loop_
_entity_poly.entity_id
_entity_poly.type
_entity_poly.pdbx_seq_one_letter_code
_entity_poly.pdbx_strand_id
1 'polypeptide(L)'
;LIKIIINYVAELRGNTISSYIWVKKVNPADFGVNYRLTTTCTDKTNPVLFPGWRGQNDDWASVAASNGTSTKNLTAGNVTNLAIKGLFEYIDPNGSEAKALEADGYTKQPWGAKIVELENEYNSYVFNGYIAGEAPIYLIPYHPDVIKNSNGVLTNGYGFGQE
;
A
#
# COMPACT_ATOMS: atom_id res chain seq x y z
N LEU A 1 -22.02 1.61 -13.90
CA LEU A 1 -20.55 1.59 -13.80
C LEU A 1 -19.99 2.77 -12.99
N ILE A 2 -20.35 4.03 -13.24
CA ILE A 2 -20.01 5.17 -12.34
C ILE A 2 -20.52 4.98 -10.91
N LYS A 3 -21.75 4.46 -10.75
CA LYS A 3 -22.29 3.99 -9.45
C LYS A 3 -21.46 2.87 -8.82
N ILE A 4 -20.79 2.04 -9.61
CA ILE A 4 -19.98 0.91 -9.13
C ILE A 4 -18.63 1.41 -8.67
N ILE A 5 -17.99 2.38 -9.33
CA ILE A 5 -16.72 2.95 -8.83
C ILE A 5 -16.96 3.78 -7.56
N ILE A 6 -18.02 4.60 -7.49
CA ILE A 6 -18.40 5.33 -6.28
C ILE A 6 -18.81 4.36 -5.14
N ASN A 7 -19.48 3.24 -5.45
CA ASN A 7 -19.85 2.22 -4.44
C ASN A 7 -18.70 1.26 -4.08
N TYR A 8 -17.74 0.98 -4.96
CA TYR A 8 -16.64 0.03 -4.70
C TYR A 8 -15.50 0.68 -3.91
N VAL A 9 -15.29 1.97 -4.17
CA VAL A 9 -14.58 2.88 -3.27
C VAL A 9 -15.27 2.93 -1.91
N ALA A 10 -16.58 2.61 -1.80
CA ALA A 10 -17.35 2.42 -0.57
C ALA A 10 -17.43 0.98 -0.04
N GLU A 11 -16.89 -0.04 -0.72
CA GLU A 11 -17.19 -1.45 -0.42
C GLU A 11 -15.99 -2.41 -0.42
N LEU A 12 -14.76 -1.92 -0.17
CA LEU A 12 -13.76 -2.76 0.49
C LEU A 12 -14.22 -2.97 1.95
N ARG A 13 -15.17 -3.89 2.18
CA ARG A 13 -15.87 -4.09 3.48
C ARG A 13 -16.68 -2.88 3.98
N GLY A 14 -17.37 -2.15 3.09
CA GLY A 14 -18.21 -0.99 3.48
C GLY A 14 -17.45 0.30 3.80
N ASN A 15 -16.20 0.45 3.33
CA ASN A 15 -15.40 1.67 3.55
C ASN A 15 -15.41 2.58 2.32
N THR A 16 -15.76 3.86 2.45
CA THR A 16 -15.65 4.94 1.44
C THR A 16 -14.23 5.49 1.35
N ILE A 17 -13.64 5.44 0.14
CA ILE A 17 -12.36 6.02 -0.21
C ILE A 17 -12.49 7.51 -0.55
N SER A 18 -11.65 8.33 0.06
CA SER A 18 -11.66 9.78 -0.15
C SER A 18 -11.04 10.19 -1.48
N SER A 19 -11.55 11.30 -2.05
CA SER A 19 -10.94 11.93 -3.24
C SER A 19 -9.50 12.38 -3.01
N TYR A 20 -9.20 12.82 -1.78
CA TYR A 20 -7.89 13.29 -1.36
C TYR A 20 -7.40 12.49 -0.16
N ILE A 21 -6.09 12.22 -0.15
CA ILE A 21 -5.38 11.60 0.96
C ILE A 21 -4.16 12.43 1.31
N TRP A 22 -3.61 12.23 2.49
CA TRP A 22 -2.39 12.88 2.96
C TRP A 22 -1.31 11.83 3.13
N VAL A 23 -0.15 12.04 2.50
CA VAL A 23 0.96 11.10 2.55
C VAL A 23 2.26 11.75 3.01
N LYS A 24 3.03 11.03 3.81
CA LYS A 24 4.35 11.47 4.31
C LYS A 24 5.31 10.29 4.25
N LYS A 25 6.52 10.51 3.73
CA LYS A 25 7.60 9.53 3.86
C LYS A 25 8.08 9.52 5.31
N VAL A 26 8.14 8.36 5.94
CA VAL A 26 8.48 8.23 7.36
C VAL A 26 9.47 7.10 7.61
N ASN A 27 10.17 7.18 8.75
CA ASN A 27 10.86 6.04 9.34
C ASN A 27 9.85 5.26 10.20
N PRO A 28 9.63 3.96 9.97
CA PRO A 28 8.67 3.16 10.72
C PRO A 28 8.99 3.09 12.22
N ALA A 29 10.26 3.22 12.61
CA ALA A 29 10.68 3.25 14.00
C ALA A 29 10.05 4.40 14.79
N ASP A 30 9.78 5.54 14.14
CA ASP A 30 9.12 6.71 14.76
C ASP A 30 7.66 6.38 15.16
N PHE A 31 7.11 5.30 14.61
CA PHE A 31 5.76 4.80 14.87
C PHE A 31 5.79 3.49 15.70
N GLY A 32 6.94 3.16 16.33
CA GLY A 32 7.10 1.96 17.14
C GLY A 32 7.16 0.65 16.34
N VAL A 33 7.42 0.73 15.03
CA VAL A 33 7.49 -0.43 14.14
C VAL A 33 8.95 -0.78 13.87
N ASN A 34 9.42 -1.91 14.41
CA ASN A 34 10.83 -2.32 14.34
C ASN A 34 11.20 -3.09 13.06
N TYR A 35 10.25 -3.79 12.43
CA TYR A 35 10.47 -4.57 11.22
C TYR A 35 9.17 -4.76 10.46
N ARG A 36 9.17 -4.53 9.15
CA ARG A 36 7.98 -4.65 8.30
C ARG A 36 8.14 -5.70 7.20
N LEU A 37 7.40 -6.79 7.34
CA LEU A 37 6.92 -7.62 6.21
C LEU A 37 5.40 -7.53 6.13
N THR A 38 4.88 -7.47 4.91
CA THR A 38 3.47 -7.20 4.64
C THR A 38 2.54 -8.29 5.13
N THR A 39 1.78 -7.96 6.16
CA THR A 39 0.64 -8.74 6.65
C THR A 39 -0.56 -7.83 6.84
N THR A 40 -1.75 -8.42 6.90
CA THR A 40 -3.01 -7.70 7.12
C THR A 40 -2.97 -6.97 8.46
N CYS A 41 -3.03 -5.64 8.45
CA CYS A 41 -3.18 -4.82 9.66
C CYS A 41 -4.61 -4.27 9.75
N THR A 42 -5.23 -4.38 10.93
CA THR A 42 -6.57 -3.84 11.22
C THR A 42 -6.56 -2.57 12.07
N ASP A 43 -5.40 -2.17 12.61
CA ASP A 43 -5.27 -0.96 13.42
C ASP A 43 -5.27 0.30 12.54
N LYS A 44 -6.44 0.94 12.44
CA LYS A 44 -6.64 2.17 11.66
C LYS A 44 -5.87 3.38 12.19
N THR A 45 -5.40 3.35 13.44
CA THR A 45 -4.74 4.49 14.07
C THR A 45 -3.27 4.63 13.65
N ASN A 46 -2.67 3.55 13.16
CA ASN A 46 -1.29 3.56 12.69
C ASN A 46 -1.25 3.81 11.17
N PRO A 47 -0.91 5.02 10.72
CA PRO A 47 -0.93 5.37 9.30
C PRO A 47 0.18 4.67 8.49
N VAL A 48 1.18 4.09 9.17
CA VAL A 48 2.25 3.30 8.54
C VAL A 48 1.78 1.88 8.25
N LEU A 49 1.07 1.27 9.20
CA LEU A 49 0.61 -0.12 9.09
C LEU A 49 -0.73 -0.25 8.36
N PHE A 50 -1.60 0.77 8.43
CA PHE A 50 -2.92 0.72 7.82
C PHE A 50 -3.07 1.64 6.60
N PRO A 51 -3.63 1.12 5.49
CA PRO A 51 -3.89 -0.29 5.19
C PRO A 51 -2.65 -1.20 5.06
N GLY A 52 -2.83 -2.46 5.48
CA GLY A 52 -1.77 -3.48 5.50
C GLY A 52 -1.41 -4.12 4.15
N TRP A 53 -2.17 -3.87 3.07
CA TRP A 53 -1.96 -4.50 1.75
C TRP A 53 -0.83 -3.86 0.91
N ARG A 54 -0.06 -2.93 1.48
CA ARG A 54 0.73 -1.96 0.71
C ARG A 54 2.11 -2.40 0.21
N GLY A 55 2.51 -3.68 0.33
CA GLY A 55 3.78 -4.14 -0.27
C GLY A 55 4.97 -3.24 0.11
N GLN A 56 5.29 -3.06 1.39
CA GLN A 56 6.40 -2.22 1.85
C GLN A 56 7.37 -3.01 2.70
N ASN A 57 8.66 -2.79 2.43
CA ASN A 57 9.81 -3.37 3.12
C ASN A 57 10.71 -2.22 3.60
N ASP A 58 11.25 -2.35 4.80
CA ASP A 58 12.13 -1.36 5.41
C ASP A 58 13.56 -1.46 4.86
N ASP A 59 14.01 -2.68 4.51
CA ASP A 59 15.37 -2.98 4.07
C ASP A 59 15.43 -3.41 2.61
N TRP A 60 15.19 -2.46 1.72
CA TRP A 60 15.36 -2.68 0.28
C TRP A 60 16.82 -2.87 -0.14
N ALA A 61 17.78 -2.39 0.66
CA ALA A 61 19.19 -2.54 0.37
C ALA A 61 19.64 -4.00 0.51
N SER A 62 19.20 -4.70 1.56
CA SER A 62 19.45 -6.14 1.73
C SER A 62 18.78 -6.98 0.65
N VAL A 63 17.54 -6.64 0.26
CA VAL A 63 16.88 -7.31 -0.87
C VAL A 63 17.68 -7.11 -2.16
N ALA A 64 18.12 -5.89 -2.46
CA ALA A 64 18.93 -5.60 -3.64
C ALA A 64 20.29 -6.32 -3.61
N ALA A 65 20.93 -6.41 -2.44
CA ALA A 65 22.17 -7.18 -2.27
C ALA A 65 21.95 -8.68 -2.52
N SER A 66 20.83 -9.23 -2.02
CA SER A 66 20.51 -10.66 -2.17
C SER A 66 20.21 -11.09 -3.60
N ASN A 67 19.70 -10.18 -4.44
CA ASN A 67 19.32 -10.47 -5.83
C ASN A 67 20.25 -9.83 -6.88
N GLY A 68 21.38 -9.26 -6.47
CA GLY A 68 22.36 -8.64 -7.37
C GLY A 68 21.91 -7.32 -8.00
N THR A 69 20.84 -6.70 -7.51
CA THR A 69 20.34 -5.41 -8.01
C THR A 69 21.21 -4.27 -7.50
N SER A 70 21.52 -3.30 -8.37
CA SER A 70 22.29 -2.12 -7.98
C SER A 70 21.52 -1.26 -6.97
N THR A 71 22.19 -0.91 -5.86
CA THR A 71 21.67 0.01 -4.84
C THR A 71 21.88 1.48 -5.18
N LYS A 72 22.51 1.80 -6.33
CA LYS A 72 22.85 3.18 -6.73
C LYS A 72 21.65 4.13 -6.75
N ASN A 73 20.46 3.60 -7.03
CA ASN A 73 19.23 4.38 -7.12
C ASN A 73 18.38 4.32 -5.83
N LEU A 74 18.85 3.65 -4.77
CA LEU A 74 18.19 3.66 -3.46
C LEU A 74 18.47 4.99 -2.75
N THR A 75 17.64 6.00 -3.03
CA THR A 75 17.78 7.35 -2.47
C THR A 75 16.93 7.57 -1.21
N ALA A 76 16.08 6.61 -0.85
CA ALA A 76 15.10 6.75 0.22
C ALA A 76 15.66 6.55 1.64
N GLY A 77 16.86 5.97 1.80
CA GLY A 77 17.46 5.66 3.11
C GLY A 77 16.50 4.86 4.00
N ASN A 78 16.36 5.27 5.27
CA ASN A 78 15.45 4.67 6.25
C ASN A 78 13.99 5.15 6.08
N VAL A 79 13.75 6.04 5.11
CA VAL A 79 12.45 6.69 4.86
C VAL A 79 11.75 6.07 3.65
N THR A 80 11.74 4.74 3.62
CA THR A 80 11.12 3.90 2.59
C THR A 80 9.61 3.72 2.82
N ASN A 81 9.12 4.12 4.00
CA ASN A 81 7.74 3.95 4.39
C ASN A 81 6.89 5.17 4.06
N LEU A 82 5.61 4.93 3.75
CA LEU A 82 4.66 5.95 3.36
C LEU A 82 3.50 5.89 4.35
N ALA A 83 3.46 6.85 5.26
CA ALA A 83 2.32 7.05 6.12
C ALA A 83 1.18 7.64 5.28
N ILE A 84 -0.03 7.08 5.40
CA ILE A 84 -1.20 7.56 4.66
C ILE A 84 -2.34 7.81 5.63
N LYS A 85 -2.95 8.99 5.50
CA LYS A 85 -4.18 9.38 6.18
C LYS A 85 -5.24 9.79 5.17
N GLY A 86 -6.50 9.66 5.56
CA GLY A 86 -7.62 10.07 4.71
C GLY A 86 -8.09 9.01 3.72
N LEU A 87 -7.48 7.83 3.66
CA LEU A 87 -7.80 6.85 2.61
C LEU A 87 -9.20 6.27 2.77
N PHE A 88 -9.59 5.82 3.95
CA PHE A 88 -10.91 5.24 4.24
C PHE A 88 -11.74 6.08 5.22
N GLU A 89 -11.18 7.19 5.67
CA GLU A 89 -11.81 8.14 6.59
C GLU A 89 -11.70 9.52 5.93
N TYR A 90 -12.81 10.21 5.76
CA TYR A 90 -12.81 11.49 5.07
C TYR A 90 -12.11 12.56 5.91
N ILE A 91 -11.16 13.25 5.31
CA ILE A 91 -10.54 14.46 5.86
C ILE A 91 -10.96 15.62 4.96
N ASP A 92 -11.56 16.65 5.56
CA ASP A 92 -11.90 17.89 4.84
C ASP A 92 -10.62 18.59 4.38
N PRO A 93 -10.37 18.74 3.06
CA PRO A 93 -9.17 19.39 2.56
C PRO A 93 -9.00 20.84 3.00
N ASN A 94 -10.08 21.52 3.41
CA ASN A 94 -10.06 22.89 3.91
C ASN A 94 -10.13 22.98 5.45
N GLY A 95 -10.29 21.83 6.11
CA GLY A 95 -10.48 21.70 7.55
C GLY A 95 -9.19 21.91 8.35
N SER A 96 -9.34 21.95 9.67
CA SER A 96 -8.21 22.09 10.61
C SER A 96 -7.29 20.87 10.61
N GLU A 97 -7.84 19.66 10.44
CA GLU A 97 -7.05 18.42 10.40
C GLU A 97 -6.10 18.39 9.20
N ALA A 98 -6.58 18.71 8.00
CA ALA A 98 -5.73 18.80 6.81
C ALA A 98 -4.57 19.79 6.99
N LYS A 99 -4.85 20.97 7.57
CA LYS A 99 -3.82 21.98 7.87
C LYS A 99 -2.78 21.48 8.89
N ALA A 100 -3.22 20.75 9.92
CA ALA A 100 -2.32 20.16 10.90
C ALA A 100 -1.42 19.09 10.26
N LEU A 101 -1.96 18.27 9.36
CA LEU A 101 -1.19 17.27 8.62
C LEU A 101 -0.15 17.92 7.70
N GLU A 102 -0.54 18.96 6.97
CA GLU A 102 0.37 19.72 6.11
C GLU A 102 1.48 20.40 6.92
N ALA A 103 1.16 20.94 8.10
CA ALA A 103 2.16 21.48 9.02
C ALA A 103 3.11 20.40 9.59
N ASP A 104 2.62 19.17 9.77
CA ASP A 104 3.44 18.00 10.11
C ASP A 104 4.19 17.42 8.88
N GLY A 105 4.13 18.06 7.71
CA GLY A 105 4.89 17.65 6.53
C GLY A 105 4.25 16.53 5.70
N TYR A 106 2.96 16.24 5.90
CA TYR A 106 2.20 15.46 4.94
C TYR A 106 1.90 16.27 3.68
N THR A 107 1.82 15.59 2.55
CA THR A 107 1.44 16.17 1.26
C THR A 107 0.07 15.66 0.83
N LYS A 108 -0.81 16.56 0.40
CA LYS A 108 -2.12 16.22 -0.17
C LYS A 108 -1.95 15.57 -1.55
N GLN A 109 -2.59 14.43 -1.76
CA GLN A 109 -2.56 13.66 -3.00
C GLN A 109 -3.98 13.44 -3.53
N PRO A 110 -4.24 13.66 -4.83
CA PRO A 110 -5.55 13.49 -5.45
C PRO A 110 -5.84 12.01 -5.77
N TRP A 111 -5.71 11.12 -4.80
CA TRP A 111 -5.75 9.66 -5.02
C TRP A 111 -7.07 9.19 -5.64
N GLY A 112 -8.20 9.37 -4.94
CA GLY A 112 -9.51 8.98 -5.46
C GLY A 112 -9.92 9.82 -6.67
N ALA A 113 -9.58 11.11 -6.66
CA ALA A 113 -9.88 12.01 -7.78
C ALA A 113 -9.20 11.56 -9.08
N LYS A 114 -7.95 11.08 -9.03
CA LYS A 114 -7.21 10.64 -10.21
C LYS A 114 -7.74 9.33 -10.77
N ILE A 115 -8.23 8.42 -9.91
CA ILE A 115 -8.90 7.19 -10.35
C ILE A 115 -10.16 7.52 -11.15
N VAL A 116 -10.94 8.50 -10.68
CA VAL A 116 -12.13 8.98 -11.41
C VAL A 116 -11.74 9.67 -12.72
N GLU A 117 -10.71 10.51 -12.71
CA GLU A 117 -10.22 11.18 -13.93
C GLU A 117 -9.74 10.18 -15.00
N LEU A 118 -9.04 9.12 -14.58
CA LEU A 118 -8.47 8.10 -15.46
C LEU A 118 -9.34 6.83 -15.55
N GLU A 119 -10.66 6.98 -15.43
CA GLU A 119 -11.61 5.87 -15.35
C GLU A 119 -11.37 4.79 -16.41
N ASN A 120 -11.21 5.20 -17.68
CA ASN A 120 -11.02 4.27 -18.79
C ASN A 120 -9.75 3.43 -18.65
N GLU A 121 -8.65 4.02 -18.19
CA GLU A 121 -7.37 3.34 -18.01
C GLU A 121 -7.44 2.36 -16.83
N TYR A 122 -8.00 2.79 -15.70
CA TYR A 122 -8.17 1.92 -14.54
C TYR A 122 -9.08 0.73 -14.86
N ASN A 123 -10.20 0.94 -15.55
CA ASN A 123 -11.09 -0.14 -15.95
C ASN A 123 -10.44 -1.10 -16.96
N SER A 124 -9.62 -0.58 -17.89
CA SER A 124 -9.05 -1.39 -18.98
C SER A 124 -7.75 -2.10 -18.61
N TYR A 125 -6.99 -1.59 -17.65
CA TYR A 125 -5.65 -2.09 -17.32
C TYR A 125 -5.50 -2.60 -15.89
N VAL A 126 -6.21 -2.00 -14.92
CA VAL A 126 -6.06 -2.34 -13.50
C VAL A 126 -7.17 -3.27 -13.03
N PHE A 127 -8.41 -2.96 -13.40
CA PHE A 127 -9.61 -3.69 -13.00
C PHE A 127 -10.21 -4.52 -14.16
N ASN A 128 -9.44 -4.77 -15.21
CA ASN A 128 -9.91 -5.53 -16.35
C ASN A 128 -10.26 -6.96 -15.93
N GLY A 129 -11.47 -7.41 -16.27
CA GLY A 129 -11.97 -8.73 -15.88
C GLY A 129 -12.35 -8.82 -14.40
N TYR A 130 -12.35 -7.71 -13.64
CA TYR A 130 -12.85 -7.70 -12.27
C TYR A 130 -14.36 -7.97 -12.23
N ILE A 131 -14.78 -8.88 -11.36
CA ILE A 131 -16.18 -9.21 -11.11
C ILE A 131 -16.49 -8.87 -9.65
N ALA A 132 -17.53 -8.07 -9.43
CA ALA A 132 -17.94 -7.63 -8.10
C ALA A 132 -18.29 -8.83 -7.19
N GLY A 133 -17.72 -8.86 -5.98
CA GLY A 133 -17.92 -9.96 -5.02
C GLY A 133 -17.03 -11.19 -5.26
N GLU A 134 -16.35 -11.25 -6.40
CA GLU A 134 -15.25 -12.18 -6.61
C GLU A 134 -13.96 -11.52 -6.13
N ALA A 135 -13.13 -12.34 -5.50
CA ALA A 135 -11.84 -11.87 -5.11
C ALA A 135 -10.98 -11.59 -6.36
N PRO A 136 -10.21 -10.48 -6.40
CA PRO A 136 -9.25 -10.26 -7.46
C PRO A 136 -8.26 -11.44 -7.53
N ILE A 137 -7.68 -11.69 -8.71
CA ILE A 137 -6.66 -12.74 -8.92
C ILE A 137 -5.59 -12.62 -7.81
N TYR A 138 -5.56 -13.60 -6.91
CA TYR A 138 -4.56 -13.65 -5.84
C TYR A 138 -3.26 -14.23 -6.36
N LEU A 139 -2.15 -13.57 -6.02
CA LEU A 139 -0.87 -14.25 -5.92
C LEU A 139 -0.91 -15.07 -4.62
N ILE A 140 -0.98 -16.39 -4.74
CA ILE A 140 -0.88 -17.29 -3.59
C ILE A 140 0.60 -17.58 -3.36
N PRO A 141 1.16 -17.29 -2.18
CA PRO A 141 2.54 -17.65 -1.89
C PRO A 141 2.71 -19.16 -1.84
N TYR A 142 3.87 -19.64 -2.27
CA TYR A 142 4.33 -20.98 -1.94
C TYR A 142 4.41 -21.14 -0.43
N HIS A 143 4.00 -22.31 0.05
CA HIS A 143 4.11 -22.69 1.45
C HIS A 143 5.59 -22.70 1.88
N PRO A 144 5.92 -22.29 3.12
CA PRO A 144 7.26 -22.34 3.72
C PRO A 144 8.04 -23.62 3.40
N ASP A 145 7.41 -24.78 3.61
CA ASP A 145 8.04 -26.08 3.34
C ASP A 145 8.42 -26.29 1.87
N VAL A 146 7.66 -25.72 0.91
CA VAL A 146 7.98 -25.83 -0.52
C VAL A 146 9.21 -24.99 -0.84
N ILE A 147 9.30 -23.77 -0.30
CA ILE A 147 10.48 -22.90 -0.45
C ILE A 147 11.70 -23.58 0.18
N LYS A 148 11.59 -24.04 1.44
CA LYS A 148 12.66 -24.69 2.19
C LYS A 148 13.19 -25.94 1.51
N ASN A 149 12.29 -26.79 0.99
CA ASN A 149 12.67 -28.03 0.32
C ASN A 149 13.13 -27.84 -1.14
N SER A 150 12.97 -26.63 -1.70
CA SER A 150 13.41 -26.33 -3.06
C SER A 150 14.93 -26.13 -3.19
N ASN A 151 15.68 -26.09 -2.08
CA ASN A 151 17.13 -25.81 -2.05
C ASN A 151 17.52 -24.55 -2.83
N GLY A 152 16.71 -23.49 -2.74
CA GLY A 152 16.96 -22.20 -3.38
C GLY A 152 16.52 -22.11 -4.85
N VAL A 153 15.83 -23.13 -5.37
CA VAL A 153 15.30 -23.13 -6.75
C VAL A 153 13.99 -22.35 -6.87
N LEU A 154 13.17 -22.34 -5.81
CA LEU A 154 11.91 -21.62 -5.78
C LEU A 154 11.99 -20.45 -4.81
N THR A 155 11.46 -19.30 -5.24
CA THR A 155 11.31 -18.11 -4.40
C THR A 155 9.88 -17.61 -4.48
N ASN A 156 9.42 -17.02 -3.40
CA ASN A 156 8.14 -16.35 -3.37
C ASN A 156 8.26 -14.98 -4.02
N GLY A 157 7.18 -14.53 -4.67
CA GLY A 157 7.10 -13.17 -5.20
C GLY A 157 7.24 -12.09 -4.12
N TYR A 158 7.45 -10.86 -4.56
CA TYR A 158 7.58 -9.71 -3.68
C TYR A 158 6.41 -9.58 -2.68
N GLY A 159 6.72 -9.37 -1.40
CA GLY A 159 5.72 -9.19 -0.33
C GLY A 159 5.33 -10.47 0.43
N PHE A 160 5.94 -11.61 0.12
CA PHE A 160 5.70 -12.88 0.79
C PHE A 160 6.98 -13.44 1.45
N GLY A 161 6.79 -14.20 2.54
CA GLY A 161 7.89 -14.84 3.27
C GLY A 161 8.69 -15.80 2.39
N GLN A 162 10.00 -15.86 2.62
CA GLN A 162 10.96 -16.68 1.87
C GLN A 162 11.43 -17.90 2.67
N GLU A 163 10.72 -18.22 3.75
CA GLU A 163 11.07 -19.25 4.73
C GLU A 163 9.85 -20.03 5.19
#